data_AF-A0A5C8ZQL7-F1
#
_entry.id   AF-A0A5C8ZQL7-F1
#
_cell.length_a   1.000
_cell.length_b   1.000
_cell.length_c   1.000
_cell.angle_alpha   90.00
_cell.angle_beta   90.00
_cell.angle_gamma   90.00
#
_symmetry.space_group_name_H-M   'P 1'
#
loop_
_entity.id
_entity.type
_entity.pdbx_description
1 polymer ?
#
loop_
_entity_poly.entity_id
_entity_poly.type
_entity_poly.pdbx_seq_one_letter_code
_entity_poly.pdbx_strand_id
1 'polypeptide(L)'
;MHRLMPFPVVLSLALQGCMHEIWNAGDLADWVRQQAVKEGCKSDSIELEDWYRKTESGNVWHGTCRNGASETMAFTVNVDPVWKPSES
;
A
#
# COMPACT_ATOMS: atom_id res chain seq x y z
N MET A 1 -15.03 33.65 -46.06
CA MET A 1 -15.69 33.47 -44.75
C MET A 1 -16.07 32.00 -44.60
N HIS A 2 -15.39 31.23 -43.74
CA HIS A 2 -15.84 29.89 -43.33
C HIS A 2 -15.54 29.71 -41.84
N ARG A 3 -16.60 29.65 -41.04
CA ARG A 3 -16.60 29.25 -39.62
C ARG A 3 -17.29 27.88 -39.53
N LEU A 4 -16.67 26.94 -38.82
CA LEU A 4 -17.21 25.72 -38.19
C LEU A 4 -16.04 25.18 -37.32
N MET A 5 -16.01 25.44 -36.00
CA MET A 5 -16.44 24.58 -34.86
C MET A 5 -15.71 23.21 -34.78
N PRO A 6 -15.60 22.52 -33.61
CA PRO A 6 -15.50 22.94 -32.21
C PRO A 6 -14.33 22.24 -31.45
N PHE A 7 -14.11 22.68 -30.21
CA PHE A 7 -13.42 22.02 -29.09
C PHE A 7 -12.92 20.56 -29.26
N PRO A 8 -11.64 20.27 -28.99
CA PRO A 8 -11.31 19.12 -28.16
C PRO A 8 -11.57 19.53 -26.70
N VAL A 9 -12.68 19.05 -26.15
CA VAL A 9 -12.82 18.87 -24.70
C VAL A 9 -11.63 18.02 -24.29
N VAL A 10 -10.61 18.65 -23.70
CA VAL A 10 -9.53 17.92 -23.04
C VAL A 10 -10.20 17.29 -21.83
N LEU A 11 -10.61 16.04 -22.04
CA LEU A 11 -11.11 15.13 -21.04
C LEU A 11 -9.94 14.89 -20.09
N SER A 12 -9.76 15.80 -19.13
CA SER A 12 -8.92 15.59 -17.97
C SER A 12 -9.59 14.48 -17.17
N LEU A 13 -9.31 13.23 -17.54
CA LEU A 13 -9.57 12.08 -16.69
C LEU A 13 -8.82 12.36 -15.39
N ALA A 14 -9.55 12.90 -14.41
CA ALA A 14 -9.16 12.88 -13.04
C ALA A 14 -8.86 11.41 -12.72
N LEU A 15 -7.57 11.08 -12.62
CA LEU A 15 -7.08 9.86 -11.99
C LEU A 15 -7.56 9.90 -10.54
N GLN A 16 -8.83 9.57 -10.34
CA GLN A 16 -9.30 8.98 -9.11
C GLN A 16 -8.51 7.67 -9.02
N GLY A 17 -7.36 7.74 -8.34
CA GLY A 17 -6.58 6.56 -8.01
C GLY A 17 -7.46 5.69 -7.13
N CYS A 18 -8.22 4.78 -7.76
CA CYS A 18 -8.84 3.68 -7.08
C CYS A 18 -7.70 2.94 -6.40
N MET A 19 -7.59 3.05 -5.07
CA MET A 19 -6.76 2.14 -4.30
C MET A 19 -7.19 0.74 -4.72
N HIS A 20 -6.26 0.01 -5.34
CA HIS A 20 -6.52 -1.34 -5.79
C HIS A 20 -6.72 -2.16 -4.52
N GLU A 21 -7.95 -2.59 -4.26
CA GLU A 21 -8.22 -3.58 -3.21
C GLU A 21 -7.33 -4.79 -3.52
N ILE A 22 -6.63 -5.30 -2.51
CA ILE A 22 -5.74 -6.44 -2.65
C ILE A 22 -6.53 -7.72 -2.40
N TRP A 23 -6.50 -8.64 -3.36
CA TRP A 23 -7.36 -9.83 -3.35
C TRP A 23 -6.65 -11.10 -2.88
N ASN A 24 -5.33 -11.06 -2.66
CA ASN A 24 -4.56 -12.21 -2.19
C ASN A 24 -3.47 -11.83 -1.17
N ALA A 25 -3.07 -12.84 -0.38
CA ALA A 25 -2.09 -12.74 0.68
C ALA A 25 -0.69 -12.29 0.21
N GLY A 26 -0.28 -12.71 -0.99
CA GLY A 26 1.04 -12.39 -1.55
C GLY A 26 1.17 -10.91 -1.88
N ASP A 27 0.19 -10.39 -2.61
CA ASP A 27 0.11 -8.97 -2.96
C ASP A 27 0.01 -8.10 -1.70
N LEU A 28 -0.65 -8.59 -0.65
CA LEU A 28 -0.74 -7.86 0.62
C LEU A 28 0.63 -7.77 1.30
N ALA A 29 1.35 -8.90 1.36
CA ALA A 29 2.69 -8.93 1.92
C ALA A 29 3.64 -7.99 1.15
N ASP A 30 3.55 -7.96 -0.17
CA ASP A 30 4.36 -7.07 -1.00
C ASP A 30 4.00 -5.60 -0.81
N TRP A 31 2.72 -5.29 -0.66
CA TRP A 31 2.29 -3.94 -0.30
C TRP A 31 2.81 -3.52 1.08
N VAL A 32 2.76 -4.40 2.09
CA VAL A 32 3.31 -4.14 3.43
C VAL A 32 4.81 -3.87 3.37
N ARG A 33 5.58 -4.66 2.61
CA ARG A 33 7.01 -4.41 2.38
C ARG A 33 7.26 -3.04 1.76
N GLN A 34 6.45 -2.63 0.78
CA GLN A 34 6.58 -1.30 0.17
C GLN A 34 6.29 -0.17 1.17
N GLN A 35 5.33 -0.33 2.09
CA GLN A 35 5.11 0.66 3.14
C GLN A 35 6.29 0.72 4.11
N ALA A 36 6.81 -0.44 4.55
CA ALA A 36 7.98 -0.49 5.42
C ALA A 36 9.21 0.21 4.80
N VAL A 37 9.44 0.07 3.49
CA VAL A 37 10.50 0.80 2.78
C VAL A 37 10.29 2.32 2.85
N LYS A 38 9.05 2.81 2.71
CA LYS A 38 8.73 4.25 2.86
C LYS A 38 8.98 4.76 4.28
N GLU A 39 8.88 3.89 5.27
CA GLU A 39 9.19 4.18 6.68
C GLU A 39 10.69 4.06 7.02
N GLY A 40 11.54 3.72 6.04
CA GLY A 40 12.99 3.73 6.19
C GLY A 40 13.65 2.35 6.29
N CYS A 41 12.90 1.27 6.07
CA CYS A 41 13.46 -0.08 5.97
C CYS A 41 14.26 -0.31 4.68
N LYS A 42 15.37 -1.04 4.78
CA LYS A 42 16.03 -1.64 3.61
C LYS A 42 15.23 -2.83 3.10
N SER A 43 14.89 -2.84 1.81
CA SER A 43 13.97 -3.82 1.22
C SER A 43 14.42 -5.28 1.37
N ASP A 44 15.72 -5.54 1.28
CA ASP A 44 16.35 -6.85 1.39
C ASP A 44 16.42 -7.39 2.83
N SER A 45 16.00 -6.59 3.81
CA SER A 45 16.08 -6.92 5.24
C SER A 45 14.73 -7.08 5.91
N ILE A 46 13.64 -6.91 5.17
CA ILE A 46 12.29 -6.93 5.75
C ILE A 46 11.87 -8.37 6.03
N GLU A 47 11.61 -8.63 7.30
CA GLU A 47 10.99 -9.85 7.79
C GLU A 47 9.60 -9.53 8.32
N LEU A 48 8.59 -10.20 7.77
CA LEU A 48 7.20 -10.05 8.19
C LEU A 48 6.84 -11.15 9.20
N GLU A 49 5.95 -10.85 10.15
CA GLU A 49 5.22 -11.92 10.85
C GLU A 49 4.42 -12.77 9.85
N ASP A 50 4.02 -13.98 10.26
CA ASP A 50 3.28 -14.92 9.39
C ASP A 50 2.00 -14.32 8.82
N TRP A 51 1.32 -13.47 9.59
CA TRP A 51 0.07 -12.81 9.19
C TRP A 51 -0.17 -11.53 9.99
N TYR A 52 -1.03 -10.65 9.48
CA TYR A 52 -1.51 -9.50 10.25
C TYR A 52 -2.39 -9.96 11.42
N ARG A 53 -2.49 -9.12 12.45
CA ARG A 53 -3.33 -9.34 13.62
C ARG A 53 -4.40 -8.26 13.70
N LYS A 54 -5.61 -8.66 14.10
CA LYS A 54 -6.69 -7.71 14.43
C LYS A 54 -6.39 -7.08 15.79
N THR A 55 -6.39 -5.76 15.83
CA THR A 55 -6.21 -4.94 17.04
C THR A 55 -7.39 -3.98 17.19
N GLU A 56 -7.48 -3.26 18.30
CA GLU A 56 -8.48 -2.18 18.47
C GLU A 56 -8.32 -1.07 17.42
N SER A 57 -7.11 -0.89 16.89
CA SER A 57 -6.75 0.13 15.91
C SER A 57 -6.91 -0.33 14.45
N GLY A 58 -7.38 -1.56 14.23
CA GLY A 58 -7.53 -2.14 12.90
C GLY A 58 -6.73 -3.42 12.69
N ASN A 59 -6.67 -3.89 11.44
CA ASN A 59 -5.81 -4.99 11.03
C ASN A 59 -4.38 -4.50 10.82
N VAL A 60 -3.43 -5.09 11.55
CA VAL A 60 -2.06 -4.57 11.63
C VAL A 60 -1.06 -5.69 11.38
N TRP A 61 -0.14 -5.47 10.44
CA TRP A 61 0.97 -6.39 10.15
C TRP A 61 2.26 -5.83 10.76
N HIS A 62 2.90 -6.62 11.63
CA HIS A 62 4.20 -6.29 12.18
C HIS A 62 5.32 -6.94 11.38
N GLY A 63 6.50 -6.32 11.46
CA GLY A 63 7.73 -6.90 10.95
C GLY A 63 8.94 -6.26 11.58
N THR A 64 10.11 -6.75 11.19
CA THR A 64 11.39 -6.14 11.51
C THR A 64 12.19 -5.88 10.24
N CYS A 65 13.09 -4.91 10.30
CA CYS A 65 13.97 -4.58 9.20
C CYS A 65 15.25 -3.91 9.68
N ARG A 66 16.22 -3.77 8.79
CA ARG A 66 17.39 -2.91 8.98
C ARG A 66 17.12 -1.52 8.41
N ASN A 67 17.45 -0.47 9.15
CA ASN A 67 17.36 0.91 8.68
C ASN A 67 18.63 1.35 7.90
N GLY A 68 18.69 2.64 7.51
CA GLY A 68 19.86 3.24 6.85
C GLY A 68 21.16 3.15 7.66
N ALA A 69 21.08 3.19 8.99
CA ALA A 69 22.19 3.02 9.92
C ALA A 69 22.56 1.54 10.16
N SER A 70 21.88 0.60 9.50
CA SER A 70 22.03 -0.86 9.69
C SER A 70 21.63 -1.34 11.08
N GLU A 71 20.77 -0.59 11.76
CA GLU A 71 20.17 -1.00 13.03
C GLU A 71 18.88 -1.76 12.75
N THR A 72 18.64 -2.82 13.53
CA THR A 72 17.36 -3.54 13.50
C THR A 72 16.28 -2.72 14.18
N MET A 73 15.15 -2.53 13.51
CA MET A 73 13.97 -1.88 14.06
C MET A 73 12.70 -2.67 13.75
N ALA A 74 11.71 -2.52 14.60
CA ALA A 74 10.35 -3.00 14.34
C ALA A 74 9.57 -1.96 13.53
N PHE A 75 8.64 -2.42 12.72
CA PHE A 75 7.67 -1.57 12.02
C PHE A 75 6.27 -2.19 12.09
N THR A 76 5.27 -1.35 11.81
CA THR A 76 3.86 -1.68 11.98
C THR A 76 3.06 -1.04 10.86
N VAL A 77 2.34 -1.85 10.07
CA VAL A 77 1.53 -1.36 8.95
C VAL A 77 0.06 -1.70 9.16
N ASN A 78 -0.82 -0.68 9.12
CA ASN A 78 -2.26 -0.92 9.07
C ASN A 78 -2.66 -1.34 7.64
N VAL A 79 -3.29 -2.51 7.50
CA VAL A 79 -3.67 -3.10 6.21
C VAL A 79 -5.12 -2.83 5.80
N ASP A 80 -5.98 -2.31 6.70
CA ASP A 80 -7.39 -1.99 6.42
C ASP A 80 -7.64 -1.14 5.16
N PRO A 81 -6.76 -0.19 4.78
CA PRO A 81 -6.98 0.60 3.59
C PRO A 81 -7.05 -0.25 2.31
N VAL A 82 -6.30 -1.36 2.25
CA VAL A 82 -6.16 -2.19 1.03
C VAL A 82 -6.68 -3.62 1.20
N TRP A 83 -6.91 -4.04 2.44
CA TRP A 83 -7.33 -5.39 2.79
C TRP A 83 -8.66 -5.34 3.53
N LYS A 84 -9.69 -5.83 2.85
CA LYS A 84 -10.96 -6.17 3.48
C LYS A 84 -11.02 -7.69 3.56
N PRO A 85 -10.82 -8.29 4.75
CA PRO A 85 -11.09 -9.71 4.89
C PRO A 85 -12.53 -9.93 4.44
N SER A 86 -12.77 -10.93 3.60
CA SER A 86 -14.13 -11.38 3.31
C SER A 86 -14.72 -11.78 4.66
N GLU A 87 -15.66 -10.99 5.17
CA GLU A 87 -16.39 -11.38 6.37
C GLU A 87 -17.05 -12.73 6.08
N SER A 88 -16.59 -13.76 6.79
CA SER A 88 -17.21 -15.09 6.82
C SER A 88 -18.37 -15.11 7.79
#